data_AF-A0A7R8D2L5-F1
#
_entry.id   AF-A0A7R8D2L5-F1
#
_cell.length_a   1.000
_cell.length_b   1.000
_cell.length_c   1.000
_cell.angle_alpha   90.00
_cell.angle_beta   90.00
_cell.angle_gamma   90.00
#
_symmetry.space_group_name_H-M   'P 1'
#
loop_
_entity.id
_entity.type
_entity.pdbx_description
1 polymer ?
#
loop_
_entity_poly.entity_id
_entity_poly.type
_entity_poly.pdbx_seq_one_letter_code
_entity_poly.pdbx_strand_id
1 'polypeptide(L)'
;MYAKNEGTKNHPKCVITFSNVKAVFFPPNTTSHLQPMDAGIIQNVKLVYKMSMLRSILVAMDDCNTASELTKNITILDAIHWLENVWMRVEEATISKLYLKEGL
;
A
#
# COMPACT_ATOMS: atom_id res chain seq x y z
N MET A 1 10.27 22.29 19.90
CA MET A 1 9.21 23.27 19.63
C MET A 1 8.29 22.67 18.56
N TYR A 2 7.17 22.06 18.95
CA TYR A 2 6.23 21.50 17.98
C TYR A 2 5.17 22.55 17.68
N ALA A 3 5.17 23.03 16.43
CA ALA A 3 4.33 24.12 15.98
C ALA A 3 2.85 23.72 15.93
N LYS A 4 2.01 24.75 16.07
CA LYS A 4 0.55 24.73 16.05
C LYS A 4 -0.02 23.90 14.90
N ASN A 5 -1.05 23.14 15.26
CA ASN A 5 -2.01 22.49 14.37
C ASN A 5 -2.52 23.46 13.29
N GLU A 6 -2.06 23.30 12.06
CA GLU A 6 -2.80 23.75 10.88
C GLU A 6 -3.33 22.50 10.17
N GLY A 7 -4.57 22.16 10.52
CA GLY A 7 -5.27 21.01 9.99
C GLY A 7 -5.56 21.19 8.50
N THR A 8 -5.13 20.21 7.70
CA THR A 8 -5.74 19.98 6.38
C THR A 8 -7.21 19.60 6.58
N LYS A 9 -8.08 19.95 5.63
CA LYS A 9 -9.55 19.89 5.74
C LYS A 9 -10.15 18.51 6.07
N ASN A 10 -9.33 17.46 6.10
CA ASN A 10 -9.75 16.06 6.21
C ASN A 10 -9.30 15.35 7.50
N HIS A 11 -8.56 16.01 8.40
CA HIS A 11 -8.27 15.42 9.71
C HIS A 11 -9.34 15.81 10.74
N PRO A 12 -9.86 14.87 11.55
CA PRO A 12 -10.82 15.20 12.59
C PRO A 12 -10.19 16.25 13.53
N LYS A 13 -10.89 17.37 13.73
CA LYS A 13 -10.51 18.42 14.69
C LYS A 13 -10.44 17.90 16.13
N CYS A 14 -11.04 16.74 16.39
CA CYS A 14 -11.04 16.07 17.67
C CYS A 14 -9.77 15.24 17.80
N VAL A 15 -8.91 15.60 18.75
CA VAL A 15 -7.77 14.79 19.17
C VAL A 15 -8.33 13.50 19.77
N ILE A 16 -8.30 12.41 19.01
CA ILE A 16 -8.66 11.08 19.50
C ILE A 16 -7.65 10.73 20.60
N THR A 17 -8.15 10.52 21.82
CA THR A 17 -7.33 10.10 22.96
C THR A 17 -7.48 8.60 23.15
N PHE A 18 -6.35 7.89 23.09
CA PHE A 18 -6.29 6.46 23.38
C PHE A 18 -5.59 6.27 24.72
N SER A 19 -6.00 5.24 25.48
CA SER A 19 -5.41 4.95 26.80
C SER A 19 -3.95 4.50 26.71
N ASN A 20 -3.54 3.90 25.59
CA ASN A 20 -2.24 3.23 25.44
C ASN A 20 -1.55 3.53 24.10
N VAL A 21 -2.08 4.44 23.28
CA VAL A 21 -1.53 4.76 21.95
C VAL A 21 -1.36 6.27 21.82
N LYS A 22 -0.15 6.70 21.44
CA LYS A 22 0.12 8.10 21.13
C LYS A 22 -0.04 8.33 19.63
N ALA A 23 -1.03 9.13 19.25
CA ALA A 23 -1.13 9.64 17.89
C ALA A 23 -0.10 10.78 17.69
N VAL A 24 0.66 10.72 16.59
CA VAL A 24 1.61 11.77 16.20
C VAL A 24 1.21 12.26 14.81
N PHE A 25 1.10 13.57 14.65
CA PHE A 25 0.81 14.19 13.36
C PHE A 25 2.10 14.66 12.71
N PHE A 26 2.27 14.34 11.43
CA PHE A 26 3.40 14.81 10.65
C PHE A 26 3.21 16.25 10.19
N PRO A 27 4.30 17.01 9.98
CA PRO A 27 4.22 18.31 9.32
C PRO A 27 3.56 18.21 7.94
N PRO A 28 2.94 19.29 7.43
CA PRO A 28 2.38 19.30 6.08
C PRO A 28 3.42 18.89 5.02
N ASN A 29 2.97 18.20 3.96
CA ASN A 29 3.79 17.78 2.80
C ASN A 29 4.98 16.85 3.11
N THR A 30 4.91 16.09 4.22
CA THR A 30 5.99 15.15 4.60
C THR A 30 5.62 13.67 4.48
N THR A 31 4.41 13.35 4.00
CA THR A 31 3.91 11.97 3.89
C THR A 31 4.89 11.03 3.19
N SER A 32 5.43 11.40 2.02
CA SER A 32 6.39 10.57 1.28
C SER A 32 7.75 10.39 1.95
N HIS A 33 8.07 11.20 2.97
CA HIS A 33 9.37 11.25 3.66
C HIS A 33 9.33 10.80 5.12
N LEU A 34 8.15 10.59 5.69
CA LEU A 34 7.97 10.19 7.09
C LEU A 34 7.02 9.00 7.24
N GLN A 35 6.30 8.62 6.18
CA GLN A 35 5.40 7.47 6.19
C GLN A 35 6.02 6.32 5.39
N PRO A 36 6.53 5.26 6.06
CA PRO A 36 7.14 4.11 5.39
C PRO A 36 6.23 3.46 4.33
N MET A 37 4.91 3.53 4.54
CA MET A 37 3.92 3.05 3.59
C MET A 37 4.05 3.75 2.22
N ASP A 38 4.10 5.07 2.23
CA ASP A 38 4.24 5.91 1.04
C ASP A 38 5.68 5.95 0.50
N ALA A 39 6.67 5.75 1.39
CA ALA A 39 8.09 5.78 1.04
C ALA A 39 8.58 4.56 0.23
N GLY A 40 7.80 3.47 0.17
CA GLY A 40 8.16 2.33 -0.68
C GLY A 40 7.31 1.08 -0.54
N ILE A 41 6.64 0.86 0.60
CA ILE A 41 5.86 -0.37 0.81
C ILE A 41 4.72 -0.47 -0.22
N ILE A 42 3.94 0.59 -0.40
CA ILE A 42 2.85 0.62 -1.39
C ILE A 42 3.37 0.42 -2.81
N GLN A 43 4.55 0.96 -3.13
CA GLN A 43 5.17 0.79 -4.45
C GLN A 43 5.54 -0.68 -4.69
N ASN A 44 6.18 -1.33 -3.72
CA ASN A 44 6.52 -2.75 -3.80
C ASN A 44 5.27 -3.62 -3.94
N VAL A 45 4.24 -3.34 -3.15
CA VAL A 45 2.97 -4.05 -3.23
C VAL A 45 2.35 -3.95 -4.62
N LYS A 46 2.29 -2.74 -5.19
CA LYS A 46 1.77 -2.50 -6.54
C LYS A 46 2.57 -3.23 -7.62
N LEU A 47 3.90 -3.29 -7.48
CA LEU A 47 4.77 -3.95 -8.44
C LEU A 47 4.53 -5.46 -8.46
N VAL A 48 4.52 -6.11 -7.29
CA VAL A 48 4.33 -7.56 -7.19
C VAL A 48 2.89 -7.95 -7.56
N TYR A 49 1.91 -7.10 -7.23
CA TYR A 49 0.51 -7.29 -7.63
C TYR A 49 0.38 -7.32 -9.15
N LYS A 50 0.97 -6.32 -9.84
CA LYS A 50 0.96 -6.25 -11.30
C LYS A 50 1.64 -7.46 -11.93
N MET A 51 2.76 -7.93 -11.38
CA MET A 51 3.42 -9.14 -11.87
C MET A 51 2.52 -10.38 -11.76
N SER A 52 1.79 -10.53 -10.64
CA SER A 52 0.87 -11.67 -10.42
C SER A 52 -0.34 -11.62 -11.35
N MET A 53 -0.92 -10.42 -11.53
CA MET A 53 -2.00 -10.17 -12.49
C MET A 53 -1.55 -10.50 -13.92
N LEU A 54 -0.38 -10.01 -14.36
CA LEU A 54 0.14 -10.27 -15.70
C LEU A 54 0.42 -11.74 -15.94
N ARG A 55 0.95 -12.47 -14.95
CA ARG A 55 1.14 -13.94 -15.06
C ARG A 55 -0.19 -14.66 -15.23
N SER A 56 -1.21 -14.28 -14.45
CA SER A 56 -2.54 -14.90 -14.53
C SER A 56 -3.18 -14.63 -15.90
N ILE A 57 -3.04 -13.40 -16.40
CA ILE A 57 -3.43 -13.02 -17.77
C ILE A 57 -2.73 -13.88 -18.81
N LEU A 58 -1.40 -14.01 -18.74
CA LEU A 58 -0.63 -14.80 -19.70
C LEU A 58 -1.05 -16.26 -19.75
N VAL A 59 -1.38 -16.87 -18.60
CA VAL A 59 -1.86 -18.26 -18.54
C VAL A 59 -3.25 -18.40 -19.17
N ALA A 60 -4.15 -17.45 -18.94
CA ALA A 60 -5.52 -17.49 -19.47
C ALA A 60 -5.65 -16.97 -20.91
N MET A 61 -4.56 -16.44 -21.51
CA MET A 61 -4.58 -15.93 -22.88
C MET A 61 -4.79 -17.04 -23.92
N ASP A 62 -4.35 -18.27 -23.64
CA ASP A 62 -4.54 -19.39 -24.56
C ASP A 62 -6.01 -19.85 -24.64
N ASP A 63 -6.80 -19.53 -23.61
CA ASP A 63 -8.22 -19.92 -23.49
C ASP A 63 -9.20 -18.83 -23.97
N CYS A 64 -8.71 -17.64 -24.32
CA CYS A 64 -9.54 -16.48 -24.67
C CYS A 64 -9.18 -15.93 -26.05
N ASN A 65 -10.18 -15.63 -26.89
CA ASN A 65 -9.94 -15.08 -28.23
C ASN A 65 -9.77 -13.55 -28.23
N THR A 66 -10.24 -12.88 -27.17
CA THR A 66 -10.19 -11.42 -27.05
C THR A 66 -9.79 -10.96 -25.65
N ALA A 67 -9.20 -9.76 -25.57
CA ALA A 67 -8.88 -9.12 -24.29
C ALA A 67 -10.13 -8.83 -23.44
N SER A 68 -11.30 -8.64 -24.07
CA SER A 68 -12.58 -8.41 -23.40
C SER A 68 -13.06 -9.65 -22.65
N GLU A 69 -12.98 -10.82 -23.28
CA GLU A 69 -13.31 -12.12 -22.65
C GLU A 69 -12.39 -12.38 -21.46
N LEU A 70 -11.08 -12.20 -21.65
CA LEU A 70 -10.10 -12.36 -20.59
C LEU A 70 -10.38 -11.47 -19.38
N THR A 71 -10.71 -10.19 -19.62
CA THR A 71 -10.97 -9.24 -18.53
C THR A 71 -12.24 -9.60 -17.74
N LYS A 72 -13.25 -10.20 -18.38
CA LYS A 72 -14.47 -10.66 -17.70
C LYS A 72 -14.24 -11.87 -16.78
N ASN A 73 -13.22 -12.66 -17.08
CA ASN A 73 -12.86 -13.83 -16.27
C ASN A 73 -12.08 -13.46 -15.00
N ILE A 74 -11.50 -12.25 -14.95
CA ILE A 74 -10.81 -11.76 -13.76
C ILE A 74 -11.82 -11.25 -12.73
N THR A 75 -11.81 -11.86 -11.56
CA THR A 75 -12.71 -11.53 -10.46
C THR A 75 -12.02 -10.73 -9.35
N ILE A 76 -12.81 -10.19 -8.42
CA ILE A 76 -12.27 -9.57 -7.20
C ILE A 76 -11.54 -10.61 -6.33
N LEU A 77 -11.97 -11.87 -6.37
CA LEU A 77 -11.31 -12.95 -5.63
C LEU A 77 -9.87 -13.17 -6.14
N ASP A 78 -9.67 -13.11 -7.45
CA ASP A 78 -8.31 -13.19 -8.03
C ASP A 78 -7.43 -12.03 -7.56
N ALA A 79 -8.00 -10.82 -7.53
CA ALA A 79 -7.30 -9.64 -7.00
C ALA A 79 -6.92 -9.80 -5.51
N ILE A 80 -7.81 -10.39 -4.69
CA ILE A 80 -7.53 -10.68 -3.28
C ILE A 80 -6.40 -11.71 -3.15
N HIS A 81 -6.44 -12.80 -3.93
CA HIS A 81 -5.35 -13.79 -3.94
C HIS A 81 -4.02 -13.19 -4.42
N TRP A 82 -4.03 -12.28 -5.39
CA TRP A 82 -2.82 -11.57 -5.79
C TRP A 82 -2.28 -10.68 -4.68
N LEU A 83 -3.13 -9.98 -3.93
CA LEU A 83 -2.73 -9.18 -2.77
C LEU A 83 -2.18 -10.04 -1.63
N GLU A 84 -2.81 -11.19 -1.34
CA GLU A 84 -2.29 -12.15 -0.37
C GLU A 84 -0.91 -12.65 -0.78
N ASN A 85 -0.74 -13.04 -2.06
CA ASN A 85 0.54 -13.50 -2.58
C ASN A 85 1.64 -12.43 -2.46
N VAL A 86 1.28 -11.17 -2.70
CA VAL A 86 2.16 -10.02 -2.49
C VAL A 86 2.60 -9.94 -1.04
N TRP A 87 1.64 -9.93 -0.10
CA TRP A 87 1.93 -9.81 1.32
C TRP A 87 2.87 -10.91 1.82
N MET A 88 2.64 -12.15 1.39
CA MET A 88 3.49 -13.30 1.72
C MET A 88 4.92 -13.20 1.16
N ARG A 89 5.15 -12.35 0.15
CA ARG A 89 6.49 -12.12 -0.45
C ARG A 89 7.20 -10.89 0.11
N VAL A 90 6.51 -10.01 0.83
CA VAL A 90 7.14 -8.84 1.43
C VAL A 90 8.00 -9.32 2.60
N GLU A 91 9.32 -9.27 2.43
CA GLU A 91 10.26 -9.65 3.47
C GLU A 91 10.26 -8.62 4.60
N GLU A 92 10.35 -9.10 5.85
CA GLU A 92 10.48 -8.27 7.04
C GLU A 92 11.65 -7.28 6.91
N ALA A 93 12.80 -7.74 6.38
CA ALA A 93 13.97 -6.89 6.15
C ALA A 93 13.68 -5.68 5.24
N THR A 94 12.79 -5.84 4.25
CA THR A 94 12.35 -4.73 3.38
C THR A 94 11.54 -3.70 4.17
N ILE A 95 10.64 -4.17 5.05
CA ILE A 95 9.85 -3.31 5.92
C ILE A 95 10.78 -2.58 6.90
N SER A 96 11.63 -3.30 7.64
CA SER A 96 12.55 -2.70 8.62
C SER A 96 13.46 -1.65 7.98
N LYS A 97 14.01 -1.94 6.78
CA LYS A 97 14.85 -0.98 6.05
C LYS A 97 14.10 0.31 5.69
N LEU A 98 12.83 0.22 5.33
CA LEU A 98 12.02 1.39 4.99
C LEU A 98 11.68 2.21 6.24
N TYR A 99 11.37 1.57 7.37
CA TYR A 99 11.17 2.30 8.63
C TYR A 99 12.45 3.02 9.08
N LEU A 100 13.60 2.34 9.06
CA LEU A 100 14.89 2.94 9.38
C LEU A 100 15.24 4.11 8.46
N LYS A 101 14.93 4.01 7.17
CA LYS A 101 15.17 5.07 6.18
C LYS A 101 14.41 6.35 6.49
N GLU A 102 13.17 6.23 6.97
CA GLU A 102 12.33 7.40 7.33
C GLU A 102 12.56 7.86 8.78
N GLY A 103 13.55 7.29 9.49
CA GLY A 103 13.96 7.71 10.83
C GLY A 103 13.09 7.14 11.97
N LEU A 104 12.42 6.01 11.72
CA LEU A 104 11.59 5.27 12.68
C LEU A 104 12.24 3.94 13.10
#